data_AF-A0A850JA20-F1
#
_entry.id   AF-A0A850JA20-F1
#
_cell.length_a   1.000
_cell.length_b   1.000
_cell.length_c   1.000
_cell.angle_alpha   90.00
_cell.angle_beta   90.00
_cell.angle_gamma   90.00
#
_symmetry.space_group_name_H-M   'P 1'
#
loop_
_entity.id
_entity.type
_entity.pdbx_description
1 polymer ?
#
loop_
_entity_poly.entity_id
_entity_poly.type
_entity_poly.pdbx_seq_one_letter_code
_entity_poly.pdbx_strand_id
1 'polypeptide(L)'
;MDRPLHAVVLPPSPRLLDALADALGGGPAICPLSPGLPEPALRGLLDALAPDAVETPDGLVRRAPGGHPPVDAGTAVLIATSGSTGAPKFVEVSQDALRHSAAGTLARIEAKPDDRWLCCLPTSHISGVQVLVRSLLAGTEPVITPRFDAAAVARADGFHVSLVPTQLRRLLDTGADLARLGAIVLGGAAAAPGLLALSLIHI
;
A
#
# COMPACT_ATOMS: atom_id res chain seq x y z
N MET A 1 20.99 -4.82 14.69
CA MET A 1 20.49 -6.19 14.42
C MET A 1 19.86 -6.14 13.04
N ASP A 2 20.20 -7.09 12.18
CA ASP A 2 19.74 -7.10 10.79
C ASP A 2 18.44 -7.89 10.68
N ARG A 3 17.35 -7.19 10.34
CA ARG A 3 16.03 -7.80 10.24
C ARG A 3 15.91 -8.52 8.89
N PRO A 4 15.43 -9.78 8.84
CA PRO A 4 15.27 -10.48 7.57
C PRO A 4 14.38 -9.72 6.59
N LEU A 5 14.73 -9.76 5.31
CA LEU A 5 14.05 -9.03 4.24
C LEU A 5 13.47 -9.99 3.20
N HIS A 6 12.15 -9.90 2.99
CA HIS A 6 11.45 -10.66 1.97
C HIS A 6 10.97 -9.75 0.84
N ALA A 7 11.17 -10.15 -0.42
CA ALA A 7 10.41 -9.58 -1.52
C ALA A 7 9.06 -10.29 -1.65
N VAL A 8 7.97 -9.54 -1.74
CA VAL A 8 6.62 -10.10 -1.92
C VAL A 8 6.10 -9.70 -3.29
N VAL A 9 6.15 -10.63 -4.23
CA VAL A 9 5.75 -10.48 -5.64
C VAL A 9 4.38 -11.13 -5.84
N LEU A 10 3.39 -10.61 -5.12
CA LEU A 10 2.02 -11.11 -5.15
C LEU A 10 1.07 -10.04 -5.70
N PRO A 11 0.01 -10.42 -6.41
CA PRO A 11 -1.11 -9.51 -6.58
C PRO A 11 -1.69 -9.21 -5.19
N PRO A 12 -2.42 -8.09 -5.04
CA PRO A 12 -3.12 -7.83 -3.81
C PRO A 12 -4.06 -8.99 -3.46
N SER A 13 -3.84 -9.59 -2.30
CA SER A 13 -4.43 -10.87 -1.90
C SER A 13 -4.34 -11.04 -0.38
N PRO A 14 -5.10 -11.98 0.22
CA PRO A 14 -4.95 -12.32 1.64
C PRO A 14 -3.51 -12.66 2.02
N ARG A 15 -2.77 -13.37 1.16
CA ARG A 15 -1.34 -13.68 1.40
C ARG A 15 -0.47 -12.42 1.53
N LEU A 16 -0.71 -11.39 0.72
CA LEU A 16 0.00 -10.10 0.88
C LEU A 16 -0.39 -9.41 2.18
N LEU A 17 -1.67 -9.51 2.58
CA LEU A 17 -2.16 -8.96 3.84
C LEU A 17 -1.52 -9.65 5.05
N ASP A 18 -1.40 -10.98 5.01
CA ASP A 18 -0.74 -11.79 6.04
C ASP A 18 0.75 -11.45 6.16
N ALA A 19 1.46 -11.35 5.03
CA ALA A 19 2.87 -10.94 5.02
C ALA A 19 3.07 -9.53 5.62
N LEU A 20 2.14 -8.60 5.34
CA LEU A 20 2.17 -7.27 5.93
C LEU A 20 1.83 -7.29 7.42
N ALA A 21 0.87 -8.11 7.85
CA ALA A 21 0.53 -8.28 9.26
C ALA A 21 1.70 -8.86 10.06
N ASP A 22 2.39 -9.86 9.53
CA ASP A 22 3.60 -10.45 10.13
C ASP A 22 4.73 -9.41 10.24
N ALA A 23 4.98 -8.65 9.17
CA ALA A 23 5.93 -7.55 9.18
C ALA A 23 5.57 -6.47 10.23
N LEU A 24 4.29 -6.15 10.40
CA LEU A 24 3.85 -5.23 11.46
C LEU A 24 4.00 -5.83 12.87
N GLY A 25 3.98 -7.16 13.00
CA GLY A 25 4.14 -7.91 14.24
C GLY A 25 5.58 -8.19 14.68
N GLY A 26 6.57 -7.87 13.84
CA GLY A 26 7.99 -8.12 14.12
C GLY A 26 8.60 -9.27 13.35
N GLY A 27 7.85 -9.89 12.43
CA GLY A 27 8.38 -10.83 11.45
C GLY A 27 9.33 -10.18 10.44
N PRO A 28 9.66 -10.83 9.32
CA PRO A 28 10.52 -10.25 8.29
C PRO A 28 9.99 -8.91 7.78
N ALA A 29 10.89 -7.96 7.48
CA ALA A 29 10.53 -6.79 6.70
C ALA A 29 10.16 -7.23 5.28
N ILE A 30 9.21 -6.55 4.66
CA ILE A 30 8.76 -6.89 3.30
C ILE A 30 9.01 -5.77 2.30
N CYS A 31 9.34 -6.14 1.06
CA CYS A 31 9.32 -5.24 -0.08
C CYS A 31 8.26 -5.73 -1.08
N PRO A 32 7.04 -5.15 -1.06
CA PRO A 32 6.01 -5.49 -2.03
C PRO A 32 6.41 -4.99 -3.43
N LEU A 33 6.48 -5.91 -4.39
CA LEU A 33 6.81 -5.62 -5.78
C LEU A 33 5.63 -5.97 -6.68
N SER A 34 5.41 -5.17 -7.73
CA SER A 34 4.30 -5.43 -8.66
C SER A 34 4.59 -6.69 -9.49
N PRO A 35 3.71 -7.70 -9.49
CA PRO A 35 3.87 -8.89 -10.33
C PRO A 35 3.70 -8.60 -11.82
N GLY A 36 3.14 -7.43 -12.17
CA GLY A 36 2.99 -6.99 -13.56
C GLY A 36 4.22 -6.30 -14.15
N LEU A 37 5.33 -6.22 -13.41
CA LEU A 37 6.58 -5.67 -13.93
C LEU A 37 7.14 -6.56 -15.04
N PRO A 38 7.74 -5.98 -16.11
CA PRO A 38 8.52 -6.76 -17.06
C PRO A 38 9.63 -7.54 -16.35
N GLU A 39 9.86 -8.80 -16.76
CA GLU A 39 10.83 -9.68 -16.11
C GLU A 39 12.22 -9.04 -15.90
N PRO A 40 12.81 -8.30 -16.87
CA PRO A 40 14.10 -7.65 -16.66
C PRO A 40 14.07 -6.59 -15.55
N ALA A 41 12.96 -5.85 -15.42
CA ALA A 41 12.79 -4.84 -14.39
C ALA A 41 12.61 -5.47 -13.01
N LEU A 42 11.81 -6.52 -12.91
CA LEU A 42 11.63 -7.28 -11.68
C LEU A 42 12.94 -7.91 -11.21
N ARG A 43 13.70 -8.52 -12.14
CA ARG A 43 15.02 -9.10 -11.87
C ARG A 43 15.98 -8.04 -11.34
N GLY A 44 16.08 -6.89 -12.01
CA GLY A 44 16.92 -5.78 -11.57
C GLY A 44 16.58 -5.27 -10.16
N LEU A 45 15.28 -5.22 -9.81
CA LEU A 45 14.85 -4.88 -8.45
C LEU A 45 15.24 -5.96 -7.42
N LEU A 46 15.03 -7.24 -7.74
CA LEU A 46 15.40 -8.34 -6.86
C LEU A 46 16.91 -8.44 -6.65
N ASP A 47 17.70 -8.15 -7.67
CA ASP A 47 19.17 -8.15 -7.59
C ASP A 47 19.67 -6.96 -6.75
N ALA A 48 19.07 -5.78 -6.92
CA ALA A 48 19.41 -4.60 -6.11
C ALA A 48 18.95 -4.71 -4.65
N LEU A 49 17.80 -5.36 -4.41
CA LEU A 49 17.26 -5.58 -3.08
C LEU A 49 18.00 -6.71 -2.35
N ALA A 50 18.41 -7.76 -3.07
CA ALA A 50 19.06 -8.96 -2.56
C ALA A 50 18.36 -9.59 -1.32
N PRO A 51 17.05 -9.89 -1.40
CA PRO A 51 16.26 -10.33 -0.25
C PRO A 51 16.63 -11.76 0.19
N ASP A 52 16.39 -12.08 1.46
CA ASP A 52 16.56 -13.43 2.03
C ASP A 52 15.50 -14.42 1.53
N ALA A 53 14.37 -13.92 1.05
CA ALA A 53 13.33 -14.73 0.42
C ALA A 53 12.54 -13.95 -0.62
N VAL A 54 11.95 -14.67 -1.57
CA VAL A 54 11.01 -14.12 -2.54
C VAL A 54 9.73 -14.94 -2.47
N GLU A 55 8.62 -14.26 -2.17
CA GLU A 55 7.29 -14.85 -2.22
C GLU A 55 6.64 -14.53 -3.57
N THR A 56 6.17 -15.57 -4.26
CA THR A 56 5.41 -15.49 -5.50
C THR A 56 4.12 -16.31 -5.37
N PRO A 57 3.22 -16.29 -6.38
CA PRO A 57 2.05 -17.16 -6.37
C PRO A 57 2.40 -18.64 -6.18
N ASP A 58 3.53 -19.09 -6.72
CA ASP A 58 4.02 -20.47 -6.64
C ASP A 58 4.58 -20.86 -5.25
N GLY A 59 4.83 -19.87 -4.38
CA GLY A 59 5.27 -20.09 -3.01
C GLY A 59 6.44 -19.20 -2.60
N LEU A 60 7.01 -19.50 -1.42
CA LEU A 60 8.14 -18.79 -0.86
C LEU A 60 9.45 -19.52 -1.19
N VAL A 61 10.37 -18.82 -1.86
CA VAL A 61 11.71 -19.34 -2.17
C VAL A 61 12.74 -18.61 -1.31
N ARG A 62 13.46 -19.36 -0.48
CA ARG A 62 14.57 -18.84 0.33
C ARG A 62 15.83 -18.63 -0.52
N ARG A 63 16.58 -17.57 -0.22
CA ARG A 63 17.88 -17.23 -0.82
C ARG A 63 18.97 -17.25 0.26
N ALA A 64 20.22 -17.10 -0.15
CA ALA A 64 21.32 -16.97 0.79
C ALA A 64 21.10 -15.70 1.64
N PRO A 65 21.13 -15.80 2.98
CA PRO A 65 20.82 -14.67 3.84
C PRO A 65 21.91 -13.59 3.81
N GLY A 66 21.55 -12.35 4.11
CA GLY A 66 22.51 -11.25 4.32
C GLY A 66 23.10 -10.68 3.02
N GLY A 67 22.41 -10.83 1.90
CA GLY A 67 22.76 -10.20 0.63
C GLY A 67 22.33 -8.73 0.54
N HIS A 68 21.35 -8.33 1.34
CA HIS A 68 20.82 -6.97 1.39
C HIS A 68 21.62 -6.07 2.34
N PRO A 69 21.59 -4.73 2.16
CA PRO A 69 22.06 -3.79 3.17
C PRO A 69 21.31 -3.97 4.50
N PRO A 70 21.92 -3.65 5.66
CA PRO A 70 21.25 -3.81 6.95
C PRO A 70 19.90 -3.11 6.99
N VAL A 71 18.85 -3.84 7.39
CA VAL A 71 17.50 -3.29 7.57
C VAL A 71 17.28 -2.95 9.04
N ASP A 72 16.73 -1.76 9.32
CA ASP A 72 16.44 -1.37 10.70
C ASP A 72 15.44 -2.34 11.36
N ALA A 73 15.66 -2.64 12.64
CA ALA A 73 14.82 -3.59 13.37
C ALA A 73 13.34 -3.16 13.42
N GLY A 74 13.07 -1.85 13.42
CA GLY A 74 11.73 -1.30 13.38
C GLY A 74 11.09 -1.26 11.99
N THR A 75 11.82 -1.55 10.92
CA THR A 75 11.32 -1.47 9.54
C THR A 75 10.34 -2.60 9.22
N ALA A 76 9.10 -2.24 8.84
CA ALA A 76 8.11 -3.21 8.37
C ALA A 76 8.13 -3.36 6.85
N VAL A 77 8.23 -2.23 6.13
CA VAL A 77 8.04 -2.21 4.68
C VAL A 77 9.15 -1.41 4.03
N LEU A 78 9.71 -1.93 2.94
CA LEU A 78 10.56 -1.21 2.01
C LEU A 78 9.78 -0.90 0.74
N ILE A 79 9.73 0.37 0.34
CA ILE A 79 9.08 0.79 -0.90
C ILE A 79 10.13 1.11 -1.95
N ALA A 80 10.07 0.40 -3.07
CA ALA A 80 10.87 0.73 -4.24
C ALA A 80 10.37 2.06 -4.84
N THR A 81 11.30 2.98 -5.07
CA THR A 81 11.02 4.27 -5.72
C THR A 81 11.75 4.35 -7.05
N SER A 82 11.13 4.99 -8.04
CA SER A 82 11.76 5.26 -9.32
C SER A 82 12.88 6.28 -9.13
N GLY A 83 14.11 5.80 -8.91
CA GLY A 83 15.29 6.65 -8.89
C GLY A 83 15.54 7.22 -10.28
N SER A 84 15.61 8.55 -10.40
CA SER A 84 15.97 9.24 -11.65
C SER A 84 17.41 8.93 -12.13
N THR A 85 18.21 8.30 -11.28
CA THR A 85 19.63 7.99 -11.47
C THR A 85 19.89 6.55 -11.96
N GLY A 86 18.87 5.81 -12.37
CA GLY A 86 18.98 4.47 -12.98
C GLY A 86 18.99 3.29 -12.00
N ALA A 87 19.59 3.44 -10.80
CA ALA A 87 19.52 2.44 -9.75
C ALA A 87 18.24 2.60 -8.90
N PRO A 88 17.50 1.51 -8.59
CA PRO A 88 16.33 1.57 -7.72
C PRO A 88 16.74 1.95 -6.30
N LYS A 89 15.94 2.82 -5.66
CA LYS A 89 16.10 3.19 -4.25
C LYS A 89 14.97 2.58 -3.44
N PHE A 90 15.30 2.08 -2.25
CA PHE A 90 14.34 1.52 -1.32
C PHE A 90 14.19 2.45 -0.12
N VAL A 91 12.95 2.82 0.19
CA VAL A 91 12.63 3.65 1.35
C VAL A 91 12.11 2.73 2.45
N GLU A 92 12.82 2.69 3.57
CA GLU A 92 12.40 1.98 4.78
C GLU A 92 11.26 2.73 5.48
N VAL A 93 10.21 2.02 5.83
CA VAL A 93 9.06 2.53 6.58
C VAL A 93 8.86 1.67 7.82
N SER A 94 8.96 2.31 8.99
CA SER A 94 8.87 1.61 10.27
C SER A 94 7.45 1.14 10.59
N GLN A 95 7.36 0.10 11.41
CA GLN A 95 6.12 -0.38 12.02
C GLN A 95 5.35 0.76 12.68
N ASP A 96 6.05 1.56 13.47
CA ASP A 96 5.47 2.70 14.17
C ASP A 96 4.96 3.75 13.19
N ALA A 97 5.73 4.12 12.16
CA ALA A 97 5.28 5.11 11.18
C ALA A 97 3.99 4.66 10.46
N LEU A 98 3.92 3.37 10.08
CA LEU A 98 2.73 2.80 9.46
C LEU A 98 1.53 2.84 10.41
N ARG A 99 1.71 2.37 11.65
CA ARG A 99 0.65 2.32 12.67
C ARG A 99 0.15 3.71 13.03
N HIS A 100 1.04 4.67 13.27
CA HIS A 100 0.66 6.05 13.62
C HIS A 100 -0.11 6.74 12.49
N SER A 101 0.35 6.59 11.23
CA SER A 101 -0.34 7.17 10.07
C SER A 101 -1.73 6.57 9.86
N ALA A 102 -1.85 5.25 9.98
CA ALA A 102 -3.14 4.56 9.87
C ALA A 102 -4.08 4.94 11.02
N ALA A 103 -3.61 4.92 12.27
CA ALA A 103 -4.40 5.32 13.45
C ALA A 103 -4.88 6.77 13.36
N GLY A 104 -4.01 7.70 12.95
CA GLY A 104 -4.38 9.10 12.72
C GLY A 104 -5.47 9.25 11.65
N THR A 105 -5.39 8.47 10.57
CA THR A 105 -6.42 8.47 9.52
C THR A 105 -7.76 7.95 10.05
N LEU A 106 -7.75 6.80 10.72
CA LEU A 106 -8.95 6.16 11.27
C LEU A 106 -9.64 7.05 12.31
N ALA A 107 -8.88 7.70 13.18
CA ALA A 107 -9.41 8.67 14.15
C ALA A 107 -10.04 9.88 13.45
N ARG A 108 -9.37 10.41 12.42
CA ARG A 108 -9.81 11.62 11.70
C ARG A 108 -11.09 11.40 10.88
N ILE A 109 -11.32 10.19 10.33
CA ILE A 109 -12.58 9.83 9.67
C ILE A 109 -13.64 9.31 10.65
N GLU A 110 -13.31 9.24 11.95
CA GLU A 110 -14.16 8.64 12.98
C GLU A 110 -14.62 7.22 12.64
N ALA A 111 -13.70 6.40 12.08
CA ALA A 111 -13.97 5.06 11.57
C ALA A 111 -14.71 4.18 12.60
N LYS A 112 -15.69 3.43 12.13
CA LYS A 112 -16.49 2.48 12.91
C LYS A 112 -15.95 1.04 12.76
N PRO A 113 -16.26 0.13 13.69
CA PRO A 113 -15.72 -1.24 13.69
C PRO A 113 -15.97 -2.03 12.40
N ASP A 114 -17.06 -1.76 11.69
CA ASP A 114 -17.43 -2.46 10.45
C ASP A 114 -17.08 -1.68 9.18
N ASP A 115 -16.43 -0.51 9.31
CA ASP A 115 -16.06 0.29 8.15
C ASP A 115 -14.95 -0.41 7.36
N ARG A 116 -15.21 -0.59 6.06
CA ARG A 116 -14.32 -1.31 5.16
C ARG A 116 -13.62 -0.37 4.20
N TRP A 117 -12.41 -0.76 3.82
CA TRP A 117 -11.63 -0.04 2.82
C TRP A 117 -11.68 -0.73 1.46
N LEU A 118 -11.76 0.07 0.42
CA LEU A 118 -11.50 -0.34 -0.96
C LEU A 118 -10.08 0.10 -1.35
N CYS A 119 -9.19 -0.87 -1.53
CA CYS A 119 -7.85 -0.66 -2.07
C CYS A 119 -7.90 -0.73 -3.60
N CYS A 120 -7.87 0.43 -4.25
CA CYS A 120 -7.79 0.53 -5.71
C CYS A 120 -6.45 1.11 -6.20
N LEU A 121 -5.44 1.11 -5.31
CA LEU A 121 -4.10 1.61 -5.54
C LEU A 121 -3.08 0.46 -5.58
N PRO A 122 -1.98 0.59 -6.32
CA PRO A 122 -0.91 -0.41 -6.32
C PRO A 122 -0.34 -0.62 -4.91
N THR A 123 -0.27 -1.88 -4.48
CA THR A 123 0.27 -2.26 -3.16
C THR A 123 1.80 -2.30 -3.12
N SER A 124 2.48 -2.07 -4.24
CA SER A 124 3.92 -1.79 -4.31
C SER A 124 4.27 -0.33 -4.00
N HIS A 125 3.26 0.52 -3.75
CA HIS A 125 3.44 1.90 -3.33
C HIS A 125 2.90 2.08 -1.91
N ILE A 126 3.45 3.06 -1.18
CA ILE A 126 3.03 3.36 0.19
C ILE A 126 1.53 3.66 0.31
N SER A 127 0.93 4.22 -0.74
CA SER A 127 -0.50 4.56 -0.75
C SER A 127 -1.40 3.32 -0.72
N GLY A 128 -1.07 2.26 -1.47
CA GLY A 128 -1.78 0.98 -1.40
C GLY A 128 -1.50 0.25 -0.10
N VAL A 129 -0.23 0.22 0.35
CA VAL A 129 0.15 -0.37 1.65
C VAL A 129 -0.65 0.24 2.79
N GLN A 130 -0.78 1.56 2.85
CA GLN A 130 -1.52 2.22 3.93
C GLN A 130 -3.02 1.91 3.94
N VAL A 131 -3.63 1.60 2.80
CA VAL A 131 -5.02 1.10 2.80
C VAL A 131 -5.11 -0.26 3.49
N LEU A 132 -4.15 -1.16 3.23
CA LEU A 132 -4.08 -2.47 3.89
C LEU A 132 -3.79 -2.34 5.38
N VAL A 133 -2.85 -1.48 5.78
CA VAL A 133 -2.53 -1.23 7.20
C VAL A 133 -3.75 -0.70 7.95
N ARG A 134 -4.51 0.24 7.38
CA ARG A 134 -5.75 0.74 8.01
C ARG A 134 -6.80 -0.35 8.18
N SER A 135 -6.92 -1.25 7.20
CA SER A 135 -7.84 -2.39 7.28
C SER A 135 -7.42 -3.35 8.40
N LEU A 136 -6.11 -3.69 8.48
CA LEU A 136 -5.54 -4.49 9.56
C LEU A 136 -5.79 -3.87 10.94
N LEU A 137 -5.57 -2.56 11.09
CA LEU A 137 -5.78 -1.87 12.36
C LEU A 137 -7.27 -1.75 12.74
N ALA A 138 -8.15 -1.64 11.75
CA ALA A 138 -9.60 -1.64 11.95
C ALA A 138 -10.16 -3.06 12.19
N GLY A 139 -9.36 -4.11 11.98
CA GLY A 139 -9.82 -5.49 12.07
C GLY A 139 -10.77 -5.90 10.93
N THR A 140 -10.73 -5.19 9.80
CA THR A 140 -11.62 -5.41 8.65
C THR A 140 -10.87 -5.95 7.44
N GLU A 141 -11.52 -6.79 6.64
CA GLU A 141 -10.96 -7.27 5.38
C GLU A 141 -11.15 -6.22 4.26
N PRO A 142 -10.08 -5.74 3.62
CA PRO A 142 -10.20 -4.80 2.51
C PRO A 142 -10.79 -5.48 1.28
N VAL A 143 -11.59 -4.74 0.52
CA VAL A 143 -11.86 -5.11 -0.88
C VAL A 143 -10.70 -4.57 -1.71
N ILE A 144 -10.09 -5.40 -2.55
CA ILE A 144 -8.95 -4.98 -3.36
C ILE A 144 -9.25 -5.13 -4.85
N THR A 145 -8.99 -4.08 -5.62
CA THR A 145 -9.06 -4.11 -7.07
C THR A 145 -7.67 -3.97 -7.68
N PRO A 146 -7.38 -4.62 -8.83
CA PRO A 146 -6.05 -4.55 -9.45
C PRO A 146 -5.62 -3.13 -9.86
N ARG A 147 -6.60 -2.26 -10.12
CA ARG A 147 -6.39 -0.87 -10.51
C ARG A 147 -7.61 -0.02 -10.14
N PHE A 148 -7.41 1.30 -10.19
CA PHE A 148 -8.49 2.26 -10.09
C PHE A 148 -9.44 2.17 -11.30
N ASP A 149 -10.73 2.07 -10.99
CA ASP A 149 -11.85 2.16 -11.92
C ASP A 149 -12.89 3.10 -11.29
N ALA A 150 -13.11 4.25 -11.94
CA ALA A 150 -13.99 5.29 -11.42
C ALA A 150 -15.44 4.79 -11.26
N ALA A 151 -15.94 3.96 -12.19
CA ALA A 151 -17.30 3.45 -12.11
C ALA A 151 -17.44 2.39 -11.01
N ALA A 152 -16.41 1.58 -10.78
CA ALA A 152 -16.38 0.64 -9.65
C ALA A 152 -16.38 1.38 -8.30
N VAL A 153 -15.54 2.42 -8.18
CA VAL A 153 -15.48 3.25 -6.96
C VAL A 153 -16.81 3.98 -6.73
N ALA A 154 -17.46 4.50 -7.78
CA ALA A 154 -18.76 5.16 -7.68
C ALA A 154 -19.88 4.27 -7.12
N ARG A 155 -19.72 2.93 -7.16
CA ARG A 155 -20.67 1.95 -6.63
C ARG A 155 -20.25 1.35 -5.29
N ALA A 156 -19.11 1.78 -4.73
CA ALA A 156 -18.54 1.22 -3.50
C ALA A 156 -19.19 1.82 -2.25
N ASP A 157 -20.50 1.62 -2.09
CA ASP A 157 -21.28 2.22 -1.00
C ASP A 157 -20.71 1.87 0.38
N GLY A 158 -20.54 2.90 1.23
CA GLY A 158 -20.01 2.78 2.57
C GLY A 158 -18.50 2.53 2.66
N PHE A 159 -17.81 2.26 1.55
CA PHE A 159 -16.36 2.01 1.59
C PHE A 159 -15.57 3.30 1.77
N HIS A 160 -14.51 3.23 2.57
CA HIS A 160 -13.44 4.20 2.58
C HIS A 160 -12.48 3.95 1.41
N VAL A 161 -12.00 5.02 0.78
CA VAL A 161 -11.06 4.95 -0.35
C VAL A 161 -9.90 5.92 -0.18
N SER A 162 -8.74 5.55 -0.71
CA SER A 162 -7.64 6.49 -0.94
C SER A 162 -7.49 6.77 -2.42
N LEU A 163 -7.41 8.05 -2.79
CA LEU A 163 -7.33 8.51 -4.16
C LEU A 163 -6.24 9.56 -4.33
N VAL A 164 -5.64 9.63 -5.51
CA VAL A 164 -4.86 10.80 -5.93
C VAL A 164 -5.79 11.86 -6.56
N PRO A 165 -5.41 13.14 -6.64
CA PRO A 165 -6.26 14.20 -7.17
C PRO A 165 -6.85 13.92 -8.56
N THR A 166 -6.06 13.34 -9.45
CA THR A 166 -6.51 12.97 -10.81
C THR A 166 -7.53 11.85 -10.81
N GLN A 167 -7.48 10.92 -9.85
CA GLN A 167 -8.48 9.86 -9.70
C GLN A 167 -9.79 10.41 -9.16
N LEU A 168 -9.75 11.31 -8.17
CA LEU A 168 -10.97 11.96 -7.67
C LEU A 168 -11.64 12.80 -8.76
N ARG A 169 -10.87 13.50 -9.61
CA ARG A 169 -11.44 14.19 -10.77
C ARG A 169 -12.17 13.23 -11.70
N ARG A 170 -11.54 12.11 -12.06
CA ARG A 170 -12.17 11.09 -12.91
C ARG A 170 -13.43 10.49 -12.27
N LEU A 171 -13.45 10.32 -10.95
CA LEU A 171 -14.64 9.88 -10.21
C LEU A 171 -15.78 10.90 -10.32
N LEU A 172 -15.49 12.19 -10.14
CA LEU A 172 -16.46 13.27 -10.31
C LEU A 172 -17.01 13.34 -11.74
N ASP A 173 -16.17 13.10 -12.75
CA ASP A 173 -16.58 13.10 -14.15
C ASP A 173 -17.59 11.97 -14.48
N THR A 174 -17.73 10.95 -13.61
CA THR A 174 -18.77 9.92 -13.74
C THR A 174 -20.16 10.37 -13.25
N GLY A 175 -20.25 11.54 -12.59
CA GLY A 175 -21.46 11.98 -11.90
C GLY A 175 -21.71 11.25 -10.57
N ALA A 176 -20.67 10.65 -9.98
CA ALA A 176 -20.78 9.92 -8.72
C ALA A 176 -21.23 10.83 -7.57
N ASP A 177 -22.18 10.34 -6.78
CA ASP A 177 -22.52 10.92 -5.48
C ASP A 177 -21.50 10.48 -4.44
N LEU A 178 -20.58 11.38 -4.10
CA LEU A 178 -19.50 11.10 -3.14
C LEU A 178 -20.02 10.82 -1.72
N ALA A 179 -21.25 11.25 -1.38
CA ALA A 179 -21.85 11.00 -0.07
C ALA A 179 -22.16 9.51 0.16
N ARG A 180 -22.16 8.69 -0.90
CA ARG A 180 -22.30 7.24 -0.81
C ARG A 180 -21.03 6.54 -0.33
N LEU A 181 -19.86 7.17 -0.47
CA LEU A 181 -18.61 6.64 0.05
C LEU A 181 -18.50 6.94 1.55
N GLY A 182 -17.90 6.04 2.31
CA GLY A 182 -17.70 6.26 3.74
C GLY A 182 -16.71 7.41 4.01
N ALA A 183 -15.56 7.37 3.34
CA ALA A 183 -14.58 8.45 3.40
C ALA A 183 -13.65 8.45 2.19
N ILE A 184 -13.22 9.64 1.78
CA ILE A 184 -12.20 9.82 0.73
C ILE A 184 -10.97 10.45 1.37
N VAL A 185 -9.86 9.72 1.35
CA VAL A 185 -8.54 10.21 1.74
C VAL A 185 -7.77 10.57 0.48
N LEU A 186 -7.44 11.86 0.33
CA LEU A 186 -6.61 12.35 -0.76
C LEU A 186 -5.14 12.41 -0.36
N GLY A 187 -4.25 12.00 -1.27
CA GLY A 187 -2.80 12.12 -1.08
C GLY A 187 -2.00 11.89 -2.36
N GLY A 188 -0.67 11.91 -2.25
CA GLY A 188 0.25 11.53 -3.33
C GLY A 188 0.53 12.59 -4.40
N ALA A 189 -0.18 13.72 -4.41
CA ALA A 189 0.14 14.90 -5.21
C ALA A 189 -0.56 16.15 -4.66
N ALA A 190 -0.10 17.33 -5.06
CA ALA A 190 -0.80 18.58 -4.77
C ALA A 190 -2.22 18.56 -5.40
N ALA A 191 -3.23 18.92 -4.60
CA ALA A 191 -4.61 19.03 -5.07
C ALA A 191 -4.99 20.51 -5.25
N ALA A 192 -5.78 20.80 -6.28
CA ALA A 192 -6.34 22.13 -6.46
C ALA A 192 -7.33 22.46 -5.32
N PRO A 193 -7.41 23.71 -4.84
CA PRO A 193 -8.24 24.08 -3.68
C PRO A 193 -9.71 23.64 -3.78
N GLY A 194 -10.32 23.70 -4.97
CA GLY A 194 -11.70 23.26 -5.18
C GLY A 194 -11.93 21.76 -5.06
N LEU A 195 -10.87 20.96 -5.24
CA LEU A 195 -10.92 19.51 -5.05
C LEU A 195 -10.77 19.12 -3.57
N LEU A 196 -10.10 19.98 -2.79
CA LEU A 196 -9.89 19.75 -1.36
C LEU A 196 -11.19 19.79 -0.57
N ALA A 197 -12.14 20.63 -1.00
CA ALA A 197 -13.45 20.76 -0.34
C ALA A 197 -14.34 19.52 -0.49
N LEU A 198 -14.02 18.62 -1.42
CA LEU A 198 -14.83 17.46 -1.77
C LEU A 198 -14.34 16.14 -1.14
N SER A 199 -13.19 16.14 -0.46
CA SER A 199 -12.73 14.98 0.30
C SER A 199 -12.72 15.26 1.79
N LEU A 200 -12.92 14.21 2.57
CA LEU A 200 -13.08 14.32 4.02
C LEU A 200 -11.73 14.47 4.74
N ILE A 201 -10.60 14.08 4.12
CA ILE A 201 -9.24 14.21 4.68
C ILE A 201 -8.19 14.48 3.60
N HIS A 202 -7.19 15.30 3.97
CA HIS A 202 -5.92 15.53 3.27
C HIS A 202 -4.74 15.14 4.17
N ILE A 203 -3.73 14.46 3.63
CA ILE A 203 -2.47 14.13 4.31
C ILE A 203 -1.29 14.57 3.42
#